data_AF-A0A0K8UG30-F1
#
_entry.id   AF-A0A0K8UG30-F1
#
_cell.length_a   1.000
_cell.length_b   1.000
_cell.length_c   1.000
_cell.angle_alpha   90.00
_cell.angle_beta   90.00
_cell.angle_gamma   90.00
#
_symmetry.space_group_name_H-M   'P 1'
#
loop_
_entity.id
_entity.type
_entity.pdbx_description
1 polymer ?
#
loop_
_entity_poly.entity_id
_entity_poly.type
_entity_poly.pdbx_seq_one_letter_code
_entity_poly.pdbx_strand_id
1 'polypeptide(L)'
;MRSDTNPFFKAFEYDYESILQDDNFRNEFGAFSFIFNTMWWRQLRENNWRFFLNALKKRTFSEKYTVFVGPYGNATMPAKENPDGKPEQVTVQSIDLAVSAPKYIWAYLKPLIPSSTEEFVVIATNSPYIEAPDHTEFCEKDICDDIVWLKESRFGHLRRIPTLGYTFCCRVEEVAKIIEHFPVSTKVLETTTAAVPLHSLSP
;
A
#
# COMPACT_ATOMS: atom_id res chain seq x y z
N MET A 1 37.91 -10.37 0.43
CA MET A 1 37.43 -11.77 0.51
C MET A 1 35.94 -11.71 0.19
N ARG A 2 35.56 -12.20 -0.99
CA ARG A 2 34.16 -12.20 -1.47
C ARG A 2 33.35 -13.05 -0.48
N SER A 3 32.43 -12.44 0.26
CA SER A 3 31.41 -13.19 0.98
C SER A 3 30.35 -13.55 -0.04
N ASP A 4 30.26 -14.84 -0.32
CA ASP A 4 29.27 -15.40 -1.22
C ASP A 4 27.87 -14.96 -0.78
N THR A 5 27.15 -14.47 -1.79
CA THR A 5 25.80 -13.94 -1.79
C THR A 5 24.81 -14.84 -1.05
N ASN A 6 24.39 -14.43 0.15
CA ASN A 6 23.13 -14.89 0.72
C ASN A 6 22.00 -14.32 -0.17
N PRO A 7 21.14 -15.14 -0.79
CA PRO A 7 20.05 -14.67 -1.65
C PRO A 7 19.06 -13.74 -0.93
N PHE A 8 18.99 -13.78 0.41
CA PHE A 8 18.28 -12.77 1.21
C PHE A 8 18.84 -11.35 1.01
N PHE A 9 20.15 -11.18 0.77
CA PHE A 9 20.75 -9.85 0.60
C PHE A 9 20.29 -9.10 -0.67
N LYS A 10 19.87 -9.82 -1.72
CA LYS A 10 19.25 -9.20 -2.90
C LYS A 10 17.76 -8.85 -2.69
N ALA A 11 17.14 -9.37 -1.63
CA ALA A 11 15.79 -9.00 -1.22
C ALA A 11 15.76 -7.71 -0.37
N PHE A 12 16.90 -7.16 0.05
CA PHE A 12 16.96 -5.97 0.93
C PHE A 12 17.17 -4.64 0.21
N GLU A 13 17.13 -4.62 -1.12
CA GLU A 13 17.34 -3.39 -1.87
C GLU A 13 16.08 -2.53 -1.78
N TYR A 14 16.16 -1.47 -0.98
CA TYR A 14 15.20 -0.38 -1.04
C TYR A 14 15.66 0.66 -2.06
N ASP A 15 14.74 1.11 -2.90
CA ASP A 15 14.91 2.26 -3.78
C ASP A 15 14.35 3.51 -3.11
N TYR A 16 14.95 4.68 -3.35
CA TYR A 16 14.35 5.96 -2.98
C TYR A 16 13.79 6.62 -4.24
N GLU A 17 12.50 6.41 -4.49
CA GLU A 17 11.84 6.74 -5.76
C GLU A 17 10.41 7.22 -5.53
N SER A 18 9.85 7.91 -6.53
CA SER A 18 8.52 8.51 -6.45
C SER A 18 7.41 7.46 -6.22
N ILE A 19 6.46 7.77 -5.34
CA ILE A 19 5.22 7.03 -5.18
C ILE A 19 4.34 7.10 -6.45
N LEU A 20 4.52 8.17 -7.24
CA LEU A 20 3.89 8.37 -8.55
C LEU A 20 4.77 7.76 -9.65
N GLN A 21 4.52 6.49 -9.96
CA GLN A 21 5.38 5.71 -10.88
C GLN A 21 4.98 5.76 -12.37
N ASP A 22 4.08 6.66 -12.77
CA ASP A 22 3.82 6.94 -14.19
C ASP A 22 4.72 8.11 -14.64
N ASP A 23 5.44 7.91 -15.74
CA ASP A 23 6.44 8.86 -16.22
C ASP A 23 5.85 10.23 -16.61
N ASN A 24 4.55 10.29 -16.94
CA ASN A 24 3.89 11.56 -17.25
C ASN A 24 3.88 12.50 -16.04
N PHE A 25 3.63 11.98 -14.84
CA PHE A 25 3.60 12.77 -13.61
C PHE A 25 4.99 13.24 -13.20
N ARG A 26 6.02 12.41 -13.40
CA ARG A 26 7.41 12.76 -13.04
C ARG A 26 7.87 14.04 -13.75
N ASN A 27 7.49 14.19 -15.02
CA ASN A 27 7.86 15.36 -15.82
C ASN A 27 7.06 16.62 -15.46
N GLU A 28 5.81 16.46 -15.00
CA GLU A 28 4.92 17.58 -14.65
C GLU A 28 5.41 18.35 -13.43
N PHE A 29 5.93 17.66 -12.40
CA PHE A 29 6.34 18.29 -11.14
C PHE A 29 7.77 18.86 -11.15
N GLY A 30 8.58 18.54 -12.16
CA GLY A 30 9.94 19.07 -12.32
C GLY A 30 10.77 18.98 -11.04
N ALA A 31 11.22 20.15 -10.54
CA ALA A 31 12.04 20.26 -9.34
C ALA A 31 11.35 19.82 -8.03
N PHE A 32 10.02 19.69 -8.00
CA PHE A 32 9.26 19.24 -6.82
C PHE A 32 9.00 17.74 -6.81
N SER A 33 9.42 17.01 -7.84
CA SER A 33 9.22 15.56 -7.95
C SER A 33 9.74 14.77 -6.74
N PHE A 34 10.81 15.24 -6.09
CA PHE A 34 11.39 14.61 -4.90
C PHE A 34 10.44 14.54 -3.70
N ILE A 35 9.44 15.44 -3.61
CA ILE A 35 8.47 15.46 -2.50
C ILE A 35 7.65 14.17 -2.47
N PHE A 36 7.49 13.54 -3.64
CA PHE A 36 6.75 12.28 -3.79
C PHE A 36 7.63 11.05 -3.57
N ASN A 37 8.93 11.22 -3.29
CA ASN A 37 9.82 10.08 -3.10
C ASN A 37 9.59 9.43 -1.74
N THR A 38 9.56 8.10 -1.76
CA THR A 38 9.53 7.26 -0.58
C THR A 38 10.52 6.12 -0.73
N MET A 39 10.87 5.50 0.38
CA MET A 39 11.64 4.27 0.38
C MET A 39 10.73 3.11 -0.04
N TRP A 40 11.13 2.42 -1.09
CA TRP A 40 10.41 1.32 -1.70
C TRP A 40 11.21 0.04 -1.57
N TRP A 41 10.61 -1.02 -1.07
CA TRP A 41 11.17 -2.34 -1.31
C TRP A 41 11.15 -2.62 -2.82
N ARG A 42 12.32 -2.79 -3.45
CA ARG A 42 12.47 -2.89 -4.91
C ARG A 42 11.58 -3.97 -5.52
N GLN A 43 11.48 -5.14 -4.86
CA GLN A 43 10.65 -6.23 -5.37
C GLN A 43 9.16 -5.85 -5.40
N LEU A 44 8.64 -5.16 -4.38
CA LEU A 44 7.27 -4.65 -4.42
C LEU A 44 7.10 -3.64 -5.56
N ARG A 45 8.02 -2.66 -5.66
CA ARG A 45 7.97 -1.55 -6.62
C ARG A 45 7.91 -2.05 -8.06
N GLU A 46 8.74 -3.04 -8.38
CA GLU A 46 8.91 -3.56 -9.75
C GLU A 46 7.95 -4.72 -10.07
N ASN A 47 7.31 -5.33 -9.07
CA ASN A 47 6.37 -6.43 -9.26
C ASN A 47 4.93 -6.06 -8.88
N ASN A 48 4.40 -6.51 -7.74
CA ASN A 48 2.95 -6.46 -7.51
C ASN A 48 2.38 -5.03 -7.54
N TRP A 49 3.13 -4.03 -7.08
CA TRP A 49 2.69 -2.64 -7.23
C TRP A 49 2.65 -2.22 -8.70
N ARG A 50 3.70 -2.54 -9.48
CA ARG A 50 3.72 -2.28 -10.93
C ARG A 50 2.62 -3.04 -11.67
N PHE A 51 2.32 -4.28 -11.28
CA PHE A 51 1.24 -5.06 -11.87
C PHE A 51 -0.12 -4.44 -11.60
N PHE A 52 -0.35 -3.94 -10.38
CA PHE A 52 -1.54 -3.17 -10.04
C PHE A 52 -1.65 -1.91 -10.91
N LEU A 53 -0.60 -1.09 -11.00
CA LEU A 53 -0.61 0.12 -11.83
C LEU A 53 -0.87 -0.18 -13.30
N ASN A 54 -0.31 -1.28 -13.83
CA ASN A 54 -0.57 -1.72 -15.20
C ASN A 54 -2.04 -2.16 -15.41
N ALA A 55 -2.63 -2.85 -14.44
CA ALA A 55 -4.04 -3.23 -14.48
C ALA A 55 -4.95 -1.99 -14.41
N LEU A 56 -4.64 -1.04 -13.52
CA LEU A 56 -5.34 0.23 -13.39
C LEU A 56 -5.27 1.04 -14.68
N LYS A 57 -4.07 1.17 -15.28
CA LYS A 57 -3.88 1.85 -16.56
C LYS A 57 -4.77 1.25 -17.65
N LYS A 58 -4.89 -0.08 -17.73
CA LYS A 58 -5.82 -0.74 -18.66
C LYS A 58 -7.28 -0.45 -18.33
N ARG A 59 -7.67 -0.49 -17.05
CA ARG A 59 -9.04 -0.14 -16.63
C ARG A 59 -9.41 1.29 -17.02
N THR A 60 -8.45 2.21 -17.03
CA THR A 60 -8.69 3.62 -17.38
C THR A 60 -9.10 3.88 -18.82
N PHE A 61 -9.04 2.88 -19.71
CA PHE A 61 -9.63 2.99 -21.05
C PHE A 61 -11.16 2.98 -21.03
N SER A 62 -11.79 2.35 -20.03
CA SER A 62 -13.26 2.27 -19.91
C SER A 62 -13.83 3.06 -18.73
N GLU A 63 -13.08 3.22 -17.64
CA GLU A 63 -13.55 3.92 -16.44
C GLU A 63 -12.48 4.81 -15.83
N LYS A 64 -12.80 6.06 -15.49
CA LYS A 64 -11.84 7.01 -14.93
C LYS A 64 -11.93 7.02 -13.39
N TYR A 65 -10.79 7.19 -12.73
CA TYR A 65 -10.68 7.23 -11.27
C TYR A 65 -9.96 8.49 -10.81
N THR A 66 -10.41 9.04 -9.69
CA THR A 66 -9.53 9.78 -8.78
C THR A 66 -8.75 8.76 -7.97
N VAL A 67 -7.43 8.92 -7.92
CA VAL A 67 -6.54 8.02 -7.19
C VAL A 67 -5.82 8.82 -6.13
N PHE A 68 -5.99 8.40 -4.87
CA PHE A 68 -5.20 8.91 -3.75
C PHE A 68 -4.15 7.86 -3.41
N VAL A 69 -2.91 8.27 -3.17
CA VAL A 69 -1.82 7.36 -2.82
C VAL A 69 -1.07 7.88 -1.61
N GLY A 70 -0.52 6.98 -0.82
CA GLY A 70 0.29 7.37 0.32
C GLY A 70 1.05 6.22 0.97
N PRO A 71 2.03 6.55 1.82
CA PRO A 71 2.62 5.59 2.75
C PRO A 71 1.80 5.44 4.03
N TYR A 72 2.02 4.37 4.79
CA TYR A 72 1.52 4.21 6.16
C TYR A 72 2.43 3.30 7.01
N GLY A 73 2.59 3.65 8.28
CA GLY A 73 3.41 2.91 9.26
C GLY A 73 4.91 2.93 8.96
N ASN A 74 5.73 2.31 9.83
CA ASN A 74 7.18 2.20 9.66
C ASN A 74 7.60 0.74 9.47
N ALA A 75 8.38 0.45 8.45
CA ALA A 75 8.94 -0.87 8.23
C ALA A 75 9.99 -1.16 9.30
N THR A 76 9.96 -2.39 9.83
CA THR A 76 10.92 -2.84 10.83
C THR A 76 11.64 -4.10 10.37
N MET A 77 12.94 -4.16 10.63
CA MET A 77 13.72 -5.38 10.56
C MET A 77 13.33 -6.32 11.73
N PRO A 78 13.25 -7.65 11.52
CA PRO A 78 12.86 -8.59 12.56
C PRO A 78 13.91 -8.65 13.66
N ALA A 79 13.46 -8.90 14.89
CA ALA A 79 14.31 -9.08 16.06
C ALA A 79 15.44 -10.11 15.85
N LYS A 80 15.17 -11.21 15.12
CA LYS A 80 16.15 -12.26 14.83
C LYS A 80 17.33 -11.80 13.96
N GLU A 81 17.15 -10.73 13.20
CA GLU A 81 18.20 -10.12 12.38
C GLU A 81 18.91 -8.98 13.12
N ASN A 82 18.42 -8.60 14.31
CA ASN A 82 19.04 -7.60 15.17
C ASN A 82 19.88 -8.30 16.27
N PRO A 83 21.18 -7.97 16.41
CA PRO A 83 22.00 -8.46 17.53
C PRO A 83 21.40 -8.23 18.92
N ASP A 84 20.62 -7.17 19.09
CA ASP A 84 19.97 -6.80 20.36
C ASP A 84 18.61 -7.49 20.58
N GLY A 85 18.17 -8.32 19.63
CA GLY A 85 16.93 -9.10 19.72
C GLY A 85 15.65 -8.28 19.71
N LYS A 86 15.69 -7.03 19.24
CA LYS A 86 14.53 -6.13 19.16
C LYS A 86 14.26 -5.72 17.70
N PRO A 87 13.00 -5.56 17.27
CA PRO A 87 12.72 -4.99 15.96
C PRO A 87 13.26 -3.56 15.86
N GLU A 88 13.91 -3.23 14.74
CA GLU A 88 14.50 -1.91 14.49
C GLU A 88 13.92 -1.31 13.21
N GLN A 89 13.65 0.00 13.18
CA GLN A 89 13.10 0.66 11.99
C GLN A 89 14.12 0.69 10.85
N VAL A 90 13.66 0.38 9.64
CA VAL A 90 14.50 0.49 8.44
C VAL A 90 14.65 1.96 8.08
N THR A 91 15.82 2.53 8.33
CA THR A 91 16.11 3.96 8.15
C THR A 91 17.40 4.15 7.38
N VAL A 92 17.41 5.07 6.42
CA VAL A 92 18.65 5.60 5.82
C VAL A 92 18.98 6.91 6.51
N GLN A 93 20.18 6.99 7.09
CA GLN A 93 20.68 8.19 7.76
C GLN A 93 21.87 8.79 7.00
N SER A 94 21.83 10.09 6.78
CA SER A 94 22.97 10.95 6.45
C SER A 94 23.18 11.96 7.58
N ILE A 95 24.20 12.81 7.46
CA ILE A 95 24.51 13.84 8.46
C ILE A 95 23.32 14.79 8.70
N ASP A 96 22.50 15.03 7.67
CA ASP A 96 21.42 16.03 7.71
C ASP A 96 20.01 15.43 7.49
N LEU A 97 19.89 14.13 7.20
CA LEU A 97 18.62 13.53 6.80
C LEU A 97 18.48 12.09 7.31
N ALA A 98 17.35 11.79 7.97
CA ALA A 98 16.93 10.43 8.27
C ALA A 98 15.61 10.14 7.54
N VAL A 99 15.59 9.12 6.68
CA VAL A 99 14.39 8.68 5.96
C VAL A 99 14.07 7.26 6.37
N SER A 100 12.91 7.06 7.00
CA SER A 100 12.41 5.73 7.35
C SER A 100 11.59 5.14 6.22
N ALA A 101 11.70 3.83 6.01
CA ALA A 101 10.86 3.13 5.07
C ALA A 101 9.46 2.94 5.64
N PRO A 102 8.40 3.24 4.88
CA PRO A 102 7.05 2.98 5.35
C PRO A 102 6.78 1.48 5.35
N LYS A 103 5.91 1.03 6.27
CA LYS A 103 5.50 -0.38 6.35
C LYS A 103 4.59 -0.77 5.19
N TYR A 104 3.73 0.15 4.78
CA TYR A 104 2.74 -0.04 3.74
C TYR A 104 2.76 1.10 2.73
N ILE A 105 2.43 0.77 1.49
CA ILE A 105 2.03 1.73 0.46
C ILE A 105 0.58 1.42 0.08
N TRP A 106 -0.25 2.45 -0.06
CA TRP A 106 -1.67 2.27 -0.37
C TRP A 106 -2.11 3.18 -1.52
N ALA A 107 -3.16 2.73 -2.22
CA ALA A 107 -3.87 3.50 -3.25
C ALA A 107 -5.39 3.35 -3.04
N TYR A 108 -6.09 4.45 -2.85
CA TYR A 108 -7.55 4.51 -2.83
C TYR A 108 -8.06 4.92 -4.21
N LEU A 109 -8.90 4.07 -4.80
CA LEU A 109 -9.50 4.29 -6.11
C LEU A 109 -10.96 4.68 -5.94
N LYS A 110 -11.27 5.87 -6.45
CA LYS A 110 -12.62 6.43 -6.46
C LYS A 110 -13.07 6.70 -7.90
N PRO A 111 -14.12 6.04 -8.42
CA PRO A 111 -14.65 6.33 -9.75
C PRO A 111 -15.02 7.82 -9.91
N LEU A 112 -14.63 8.43 -11.03
CA LEU A 112 -14.98 9.84 -11.34
C LEU A 112 -16.45 10.02 -11.70
N ILE A 113 -17.01 9.04 -12.40
CA ILE A 113 -18.43 9.02 -12.79
C ILE A 113 -19.08 7.95 -11.91
N PRO A 114 -20.16 8.25 -11.17
CA PRO A 114 -20.80 7.32 -10.24
C PRO A 114 -21.47 6.09 -10.88
N SER A 115 -21.18 5.77 -12.15
CA SER A 115 -21.75 4.60 -12.83
C SER A 115 -21.30 3.27 -12.22
N SER A 116 -20.17 3.26 -11.50
CA SER A 116 -19.83 2.17 -10.58
C SER A 116 -19.72 2.70 -9.16
N THR A 117 -20.28 1.95 -8.22
CA THR A 117 -20.25 2.26 -6.78
C THR A 117 -19.04 1.65 -6.07
N GLU A 118 -18.17 0.93 -6.79
CA GLU A 118 -17.14 0.11 -6.16
C GLU A 118 -15.86 0.92 -5.96
N GLU A 119 -15.84 1.63 -4.84
CA GLU A 119 -14.66 2.25 -4.27
C GLU A 119 -13.89 1.24 -3.40
N PHE A 120 -12.57 1.24 -3.48
CA PHE A 120 -11.74 0.32 -2.69
C PHE A 120 -10.32 0.86 -2.52
N VAL A 121 -9.60 0.25 -1.57
CA VAL A 121 -8.19 0.58 -1.30
C VAL A 121 -7.34 -0.64 -1.60
N VAL A 122 -6.27 -0.46 -2.37
CA VAL A 122 -5.20 -1.44 -2.56
C VAL A 122 -4.09 -1.12 -1.58
N ILE A 123 -3.67 -2.08 -0.75
CA ILE A 123 -2.59 -1.92 0.23
C ILE A 123 -1.51 -2.97 -0.03
N ALA A 124 -0.26 -2.51 -0.10
CA ALA A 124 0.91 -3.32 -0.34
C ALA A 124 1.89 -3.27 0.83
N THR A 125 2.40 -4.44 1.20
CA THR A 125 3.41 -4.61 2.24
C THR A 125 4.79 -4.25 1.72
N ASN A 126 5.37 -3.16 2.22
CA ASN A 126 6.64 -2.59 1.78
C ASN A 126 7.84 -3.11 2.60
N SER A 127 7.92 -4.42 2.76
CA SER A 127 8.97 -5.06 3.55
C SER A 127 9.30 -6.47 3.09
N PRO A 128 10.59 -6.81 2.92
CA PRO A 128 11.03 -8.18 2.65
C PRO A 128 11.01 -9.06 3.91
N TYR A 129 10.76 -8.47 5.08
CA TYR A 129 10.98 -9.11 6.37
C TYR A 129 9.74 -9.78 6.97
N ILE A 130 8.58 -9.59 6.34
CA ILE A 130 7.32 -10.10 6.87
C ILE A 130 7.15 -11.55 6.39
N GLU A 131 7.27 -12.49 7.33
CA GLU A 131 7.25 -13.93 7.04
C GLU A 131 5.88 -14.42 6.57
N ALA A 132 4.82 -13.92 7.19
CA ALA A 132 3.43 -14.27 6.90
C ALA A 132 2.59 -13.00 6.80
N PRO A 133 2.70 -12.23 5.71
CA PRO A 133 1.91 -11.01 5.56
C PRO A 133 0.43 -11.36 5.36
N ASP A 134 -0.44 -10.59 6.00
CA ASP A 134 -1.89 -10.70 5.86
C ASP A 134 -2.56 -9.31 5.78
N HIS A 135 -3.88 -9.31 5.61
CA HIS A 135 -4.71 -8.11 5.47
C HIS A 135 -5.37 -7.65 6.79
N THR A 136 -5.22 -8.40 7.88
CA THR A 136 -6.03 -8.27 9.10
C THR A 136 -5.77 -6.99 9.89
N GLU A 137 -4.62 -6.35 9.68
CA GLU A 137 -4.34 -5.02 10.22
C GLU A 137 -5.29 -3.95 9.65
N PHE A 138 -5.84 -4.17 8.45
CA PHE A 138 -6.63 -3.17 7.71
C PHE A 138 -8.09 -3.52 7.52
N CYS A 139 -8.42 -4.79 7.31
CA CYS A 139 -9.79 -5.20 7.05
C CYS A 139 -10.06 -6.66 7.44
N GLU A 140 -11.33 -7.00 7.60
CA GLU A 140 -11.75 -8.38 7.88
C GLU A 140 -11.58 -9.30 6.66
N LYS A 141 -11.80 -8.76 5.46
CA LYS A 141 -11.74 -9.51 4.19
C LYS A 141 -10.92 -8.78 3.14
N ASP A 142 -9.98 -9.51 2.54
CA ASP A 142 -9.33 -9.14 1.29
C ASP A 142 -10.31 -9.28 0.10
N ILE A 143 -10.79 -8.14 -0.42
CA ILE A 143 -11.81 -8.06 -1.48
C ILE A 143 -11.24 -8.01 -2.90
N CYS A 144 -9.93 -8.16 -3.12
CA CYS A 144 -9.38 -8.06 -4.47
C CYS A 144 -9.99 -9.08 -5.45
N ASP A 145 -10.43 -10.24 -4.94
CA ASP A 145 -11.04 -11.31 -5.74
C ASP A 145 -12.52 -11.02 -6.07
N ASP A 146 -13.14 -10.04 -5.39
CA ASP A 146 -14.48 -9.54 -5.71
C ASP A 146 -14.42 -8.53 -6.88
N ILE A 147 -13.26 -7.88 -7.08
CA ILE A 147 -13.03 -6.87 -8.13
C ILE A 147 -12.57 -7.56 -9.41
N VAL A 148 -13.51 -7.83 -10.33
CA VAL A 148 -13.32 -8.67 -11.52
C VAL A 148 -12.05 -8.31 -12.32
N TRP A 149 -11.85 -7.03 -12.64
CA TRP A 149 -10.73 -6.61 -13.48
C TRP A 149 -9.36 -6.73 -12.80
N LEU A 150 -9.32 -6.69 -11.46
CA LEU A 150 -8.10 -6.97 -10.70
C LEU A 150 -7.86 -8.47 -10.65
N LYS A 151 -8.89 -9.25 -10.30
CA LYS A 151 -8.83 -10.72 -10.22
C LYS A 151 -8.32 -11.36 -11.51
N GLU A 152 -8.81 -10.92 -12.66
CA GLU A 152 -8.45 -11.47 -13.98
C GLU A 152 -7.09 -10.97 -14.50
N SER A 153 -6.45 -10.03 -13.80
CA SER A 153 -5.17 -9.47 -14.21
C SER A 153 -3.99 -10.24 -13.63
N ARG A 154 -2.79 -9.98 -14.17
CA ARG A 154 -1.52 -10.47 -13.60
C ARG A 154 -1.36 -10.11 -12.11
N PHE A 155 -1.87 -8.94 -11.70
CA PHE A 155 -1.89 -8.54 -10.30
C PHE A 155 -2.71 -9.52 -9.47
N GLY A 156 -3.96 -9.79 -9.84
CA GLY A 156 -4.85 -10.70 -9.10
C GLY A 156 -4.23 -12.07 -8.85
N HIS A 157 -3.53 -12.62 -9.84
CA HIS A 157 -2.89 -13.93 -9.74
C HIS A 157 -1.62 -13.97 -8.87
N LEU A 158 -0.90 -12.86 -8.74
CA LEU A 158 0.43 -12.81 -8.11
C LEU A 158 0.48 -12.01 -6.80
N ARG A 159 -0.54 -11.21 -6.51
CA ARG A 159 -0.58 -10.26 -5.37
C ARG A 159 -0.33 -10.90 -4.01
N ARG A 160 -0.65 -12.18 -3.82
CA ARG A 160 -0.44 -12.90 -2.55
C ARG A 160 0.95 -13.51 -2.41
N ILE A 161 1.81 -13.46 -3.44
CA ILE A 161 3.17 -14.00 -3.37
C ILE A 161 4.05 -13.01 -2.58
N PRO A 162 4.55 -13.36 -1.37
CA PRO A 162 5.25 -12.40 -0.52
C PRO A 162 6.51 -11.83 -1.16
N THR A 163 7.27 -12.65 -1.89
CA THR A 163 8.52 -12.24 -2.58
C THR A 163 8.33 -11.20 -3.68
N LEU A 164 7.08 -10.93 -4.10
CA LEU A 164 6.72 -9.91 -5.09
C LEU A 164 6.08 -8.67 -4.45
N GLY A 165 6.02 -8.60 -3.11
CA GLY A 165 5.26 -7.60 -2.38
C GLY A 165 3.82 -8.04 -2.15
N TYR A 166 3.53 -8.65 -1.00
CA TYR A 166 2.15 -9.03 -0.66
C TYR A 166 1.22 -7.81 -0.73
N THR A 167 0.13 -7.95 -1.49
CA THR A 167 -0.82 -6.87 -1.76
C THR A 167 -2.26 -7.39 -1.68
N PHE A 168 -3.13 -6.62 -1.07
CA PHE A 168 -4.53 -6.96 -0.80
C PHE A 168 -5.43 -5.74 -1.01
N CYS A 169 -6.75 -5.96 -1.01
CA CYS A 169 -7.71 -4.90 -1.18
C CYS A 169 -8.67 -4.88 0.02
N CYS A 170 -8.97 -3.69 0.52
CA CYS A 170 -9.91 -3.50 1.61
C CYS A 170 -11.02 -2.53 1.20
N ARG A 171 -12.12 -2.57 1.96
CA ARG A 171 -13.15 -1.53 1.84
C ARG A 171 -12.64 -0.21 2.42
N VAL A 172 -13.12 0.88 1.85
CA VAL A 172 -12.66 2.24 2.16
C VAL A 172 -12.91 2.59 3.63
N GLU A 173 -14.08 2.23 4.15
CA GLU A 173 -14.52 2.51 5.51
C GLU A 173 -13.72 1.78 6.60
N GLU A 174 -13.10 0.64 6.29
CA GLU A 174 -12.24 -0.09 7.22
C GLU A 174 -10.88 0.61 7.31
N VAL A 175 -10.30 0.97 6.15
CA VAL A 175 -9.01 1.67 6.08
C VAL A 175 -9.08 3.07 6.66
N ALA A 176 -10.19 3.79 6.43
CA ALA A 176 -10.39 5.15 6.94
C ALA A 176 -10.41 5.24 8.47
N LYS A 177 -10.64 4.13 9.18
CA LYS A 177 -10.56 4.07 10.65
C LYS A 177 -9.14 3.94 11.17
N ILE A 178 -8.19 3.59 10.30
CA ILE A 178 -6.82 3.21 10.65
C ILE A 178 -5.84 4.27 10.18
N ILE A 179 -5.97 4.72 8.94
CA ILE A 179 -5.08 5.73 8.37
C ILE A 179 -5.59 7.12 8.76
N GLU A 180 -4.78 7.85 9.53
CA GLU A 180 -5.07 9.25 9.86
C GLU A 180 -5.12 10.11 8.58
N HIS A 181 -6.03 11.10 8.57
CA HIS A 181 -6.23 12.01 7.44
C HIS A 181 -6.57 11.31 6.09
N PHE A 182 -7.19 10.13 6.15
CA PHE A 182 -7.64 9.42 4.96
C PHE A 182 -8.69 10.26 4.18
N PRO A 183 -8.61 10.35 2.83
CA PRO A 183 -9.39 11.32 2.04
C PRO A 183 -10.83 10.85 1.75
N VAL A 184 -11.57 10.49 2.80
CA VAL A 184 -13.02 10.23 2.73
C VAL A 184 -13.82 11.50 2.96
N SER A 185 -14.96 11.61 2.29
CA SER A 185 -15.93 12.68 2.56
C SER A 185 -16.56 12.46 3.94
N THR A 186 -16.56 13.50 4.79
CA THR A 186 -17.08 13.48 6.16
C THR A 186 -18.51 12.94 6.27
N LYS A 187 -19.33 13.04 5.22
CA LYS A 187 -20.70 12.50 5.17
C LYS A 187 -20.78 10.97 5.26
N VAL A 188 -19.74 10.25 4.83
CA VAL A 188 -19.72 8.77 4.85
C VAL A 188 -19.48 8.25 6.27
N LEU A 189 -18.65 8.93 7.06
CA LEU A 189 -18.32 8.56 8.44
C LEU A 189 -19.52 8.74 9.40
N GLU A 190 -20.37 9.75 9.15
CA GLU A 190 -21.59 10.00 9.93
C GLU A 190 -22.68 8.93 9.70
N THR A 191 -22.74 8.35 8.50
CA THR A 191 -23.74 7.33 8.16
C THR A 191 -23.45 6.00 8.87
N THR A 192 -22.16 5.67 9.09
CA THR A 192 -21.75 4.44 9.79
C THR A 192 -21.94 4.54 11.31
N THR A 193 -21.82 5.73 11.90
CA THR A 193 -22.06 5.94 13.34
C THR A 193 -23.55 6.01 13.67
N ALA A 194 -24.39 6.48 12.75
CA ALA A 194 -25.84 6.50 12.93
C ALA A 194 -26.53 5.12 12.82
N ALA A 195 -25.82 4.09 12.36
CA ALA A 195 -26.39 2.76 12.12
C ALA A 195 -26.29 1.78 13.31
N VAL A 196 -25.78 2.21 14.48
CA VAL A 196 -25.83 1.40 15.71
C VAL A 196 -27.20 1.61 16.38
N PRO A 197 -28.12 0.62 16.38
CA PRO A 197 -29.39 0.78 17.07
C PRO A 197 -29.13 0.73 18.58
N LEU A 198 -29.54 1.79 19.29
CA LEU A 198 -29.77 1.70 20.73
C LEU A 198 -30.94 0.75 20.99
N HIS A 199 -30.67 -0.55 21.09
CA HIS A 199 -31.61 -1.47 21.71
C HIS A 199 -31.42 -1.49 23.24
N SER A 200 -32.19 -0.60 23.86
CA SER A 200 -32.93 -0.76 25.12
C SER A 200 -32.19 -1.39 26.32
N LEU A 201 -31.61 -0.52 27.15
CA LEU A 201 -31.58 -0.70 28.60
C LEU A 201 -32.89 -0.14 29.18
N SER A 202 -33.69 -0.99 29.83
CA SER A 202 -34.81 -0.61 30.70
C SER A 202 -35.26 -1.85 31.49
N PRO A 203 -35.81 -1.67 32.70
CA PRO A 203 -35.14 -1.87 33.99
C PRO A 203 -35.33 -3.26 34.59
#